data_AF-A0A7S1RQ57-F1
#
_entry.id   AF-A0A7S1RQ57-F1
#
_cell.length_a   1.000
_cell.length_b   1.000
_cell.length_c   1.000
_cell.angle_alpha   90.00
_cell.angle_beta   90.00
_cell.angle_gamma   90.00
#
_symmetry.space_group_name_H-M   'P 1'
#
loop_
_entity.id
_entity.type
_entity.pdbx_description
1 polymer ?
#
loop_
_entity_poly.entity_id
_entity_poly.type
_entity_poly.pdbx_seq_one_letter_code
_entity_poly.pdbx_strand_id
1 'polypeptide(L)'
;TFALRFGEHDGRGEVMDEAFEELVRHMGSGQAGSVRALCWFLLWGSVGGNTVNSFLFGRLCCRPKAGRNVLFELLFFLYYGPLFLVIAIVMKLLALFPEVPAWFSAAFGAFLTVVASIWIIPIGLLSAVTKPCHPEYTNTPAL
;
A
#
# COMPACT_ATOMS: atom_id res chain seq x y z
N THR A 1 -12.27 -12.72 6.30
CA THR A 1 -11.94 -13.54 5.11
C THR A 1 -11.41 -12.70 3.95
N PHE A 2 -12.05 -11.58 3.57
CA PHE A 2 -11.58 -10.72 2.46
C PHE A 2 -10.14 -10.22 2.59
N ALA A 3 -9.77 -9.59 3.72
CA ALA A 3 -8.42 -9.05 3.90
C ALA A 3 -7.30 -10.12 3.87
N LEU A 4 -7.61 -11.36 4.29
CA LEU A 4 -6.69 -12.48 4.21
C LEU A 4 -6.45 -12.87 2.74
N ARG A 5 -7.53 -13.13 2.00
CA ARG A 5 -7.47 -13.42 0.55
C ARG A 5 -6.79 -12.28 -0.22
N PHE A 6 -7.06 -11.03 0.16
CA PHE A 6 -6.42 -9.85 -0.42
C PHE A 6 -4.89 -9.90 -0.25
N GLY A 7 -4.42 -10.28 0.94
CA GLY A 7 -2.99 -10.43 1.21
C GLY A 7 -2.34 -11.61 0.47
N GLU A 8 -3.06 -12.72 0.30
CA GLU A 8 -2.58 -13.91 -0.42
C GLU A 8 -2.47 -13.69 -1.94
N HIS A 9 -3.32 -12.83 -2.49
CA HIS A 9 -3.43 -12.60 -3.94
C HIS A 9 -3.02 -11.18 -4.38
N ASP A 10 -2.39 -10.39 -3.50
CA ASP A 10 -2.03 -8.98 -3.74
C ASP A 10 -3.19 -8.13 -4.29
N GLY A 11 -4.42 -8.46 -3.90
CA GLY A 11 -5.65 -7.78 -4.32
C GLY A 11 -6.05 -7.98 -5.79
N ARG A 12 -5.52 -9.01 -6.48
CA ARG A 12 -5.77 -9.26 -7.92
C ARG A 12 -6.35 -10.67 -8.19
N GLY A 13 -6.98 -10.83 -9.35
CA GLY A 13 -7.51 -12.11 -9.85
C GLY A 13 -8.98 -12.37 -9.54
N GLU A 14 -9.56 -13.37 -10.21
CA GLU A 14 -11.00 -13.70 -10.13
C GLU A 14 -11.45 -14.02 -8.69
N VAL A 15 -10.60 -14.70 -7.91
CA VAL A 15 -10.83 -15.02 -6.49
C VAL A 15 -11.07 -13.74 -5.67
N MET A 16 -10.42 -12.64 -6.04
CA MET A 16 -10.58 -11.35 -5.36
C MET A 16 -11.87 -10.63 -5.74
N ASP A 17 -12.31 -10.76 -7.00
CA ASP A 17 -13.58 -10.20 -7.45
C ASP A 17 -14.75 -10.92 -6.77
N GLU A 18 -14.72 -12.26 -6.70
CA GLU A 18 -15.71 -13.06 -5.96
C GLU A 18 -15.73 -12.71 -4.47
N ALA A 19 -14.55 -12.62 -3.84
CA ALA A 19 -14.44 -12.24 -2.43
C ALA A 19 -14.95 -10.82 -2.17
N PHE A 20 -14.82 -9.91 -3.13
CA PHE A 20 -15.35 -8.56 -3.02
C PHE A 20 -16.87 -8.53 -3.18
N GLU A 21 -17.44 -9.29 -4.11
CA GLU A 21 -18.90 -9.42 -4.23
C GLU A 21 -19.52 -9.99 -2.96
N GLU A 22 -18.89 -11.01 -2.36
CA GLU A 22 -19.31 -11.56 -1.07
C GLU A 22 -19.30 -10.48 0.01
N LEU A 23 -18.25 -9.66 0.07
CA LEU A 23 -18.14 -8.54 1.01
C LEU A 23 -19.26 -7.52 0.78
N VAL A 24 -19.53 -7.14 -0.47
CA VAL A 24 -20.61 -6.20 -0.83
C VAL A 24 -21.97 -6.73 -0.38
N ARG A 25 -22.24 -8.04 -0.53
CA ARG A 25 -23.50 -8.65 -0.08
C ARG A 25 -23.70 -8.55 1.44
N HIS A 26 -22.62 -8.60 2.23
CA HIS A 26 -22.70 -8.59 3.70
C HIS A 26 -22.81 -7.19 4.31
N MET A 27 -22.14 -6.18 3.76
CA MET A 27 -22.02 -4.84 4.38
C MET A 27 -22.43 -3.68 3.47
N GLY A 28 -22.83 -3.97 2.23
CA GLY A 28 -23.15 -2.96 1.23
C GLY A 28 -21.92 -2.38 0.54
N SER A 29 -22.14 -1.77 -0.63
CA SER A 29 -21.08 -1.31 -1.54
C SER A 29 -20.18 -0.23 -0.93
N GLY A 30 -20.74 0.69 -0.14
CA GLY A 30 -19.97 1.79 0.47
C GLY A 30 -18.95 1.30 1.51
N GLN A 31 -19.39 0.47 2.46
CA GLN A 31 -18.49 -0.08 3.48
C GLN A 31 -17.48 -1.06 2.88
N ALA A 32 -17.92 -1.95 1.98
CA ALA A 32 -17.04 -2.86 1.26
C ALA A 32 -15.96 -2.11 0.47
N GLY A 33 -16.33 -1.02 -0.21
CA GLY A 33 -15.40 -0.14 -0.92
C GLY A 33 -14.34 0.47 0.00
N SER A 34 -14.74 0.90 1.20
CA SER A 34 -13.82 1.46 2.20
C SER A 34 -12.82 0.40 2.69
N VAL A 35 -13.28 -0.83 2.95
CA VAL A 35 -12.41 -1.96 3.33
C VAL A 35 -11.42 -2.29 2.22
N ARG A 36 -11.86 -2.34 0.96
CA ARG A 36 -10.98 -2.59 -0.18
C ARG A 36 -9.94 -1.49 -0.36
N ALA A 37 -10.35 -0.23 -0.23
CA ALA A 37 -9.44 0.91 -0.29
C ALA A 37 -8.38 0.84 0.82
N LEU A 38 -8.76 0.47 2.04
CA LEU A 38 -7.83 0.26 3.15
C LEU A 38 -6.85 -0.87 2.85
N CYS A 39 -7.30 -2.00 2.30
CA CYS A 39 -6.41 -3.10 1.95
C CYS A 39 -5.36 -2.69 0.89
N TRP A 40 -5.78 -1.96 -0.15
CA TRP A 40 -4.86 -1.39 -1.14
C TRP A 40 -3.87 -0.41 -0.52
N PHE A 41 -4.35 0.46 0.38
CA PHE A 41 -3.50 1.41 1.09
C PHE A 41 -2.45 0.69 1.95
N LEU A 42 -2.83 -0.37 2.67
CA LEU A 42 -1.91 -1.18 3.47
C LEU A 42 -0.89 -1.93 2.62
N LEU A 43 -1.33 -2.51 1.49
CA LEU A 43 -0.43 -3.16 0.54
C LEU A 43 0.59 -2.17 -0.02
N TRP A 44 0.15 -0.97 -0.42
CA TRP A 44 1.04 0.09 -0.85
C TRP A 44 2.04 0.49 0.24
N GLY A 45 1.56 0.67 1.47
CA GLY A 45 2.40 0.94 2.63
C GLY A 45 3.46 -0.14 2.86
N SER A 46 3.09 -1.41 2.74
CA SER A 46 4.00 -2.55 2.85
C SER A 46 5.06 -2.54 1.75
N VAL A 47 4.67 -2.43 0.47
CA VAL A 47 5.59 -2.46 -0.67
C VAL A 47 6.54 -1.26 -0.65
N GLY A 48 6.00 -0.05 -0.44
CA GLY A 48 6.78 1.19 -0.37
C GLY A 48 7.70 1.21 0.85
N GLY A 49 7.18 0.87 2.03
CA GLY A 49 7.94 0.81 3.28
C GLY A 49 9.05 -0.23 3.23
N ASN A 50 8.80 -1.43 2.69
CA ASN A 50 9.82 -2.46 2.52
C ASN A 50 10.92 -2.03 1.53
N THR A 51 10.59 -1.21 0.54
CA THR A 51 11.57 -0.64 -0.39
C THR A 51 12.48 0.38 0.31
N VAL A 52 11.89 1.31 1.06
CA VAL A 52 12.64 2.26 1.90
C VAL A 52 13.53 1.55 2.92
N ASN A 53 12.98 0.58 3.67
CA ASN A 53 13.73 -0.20 4.65
C ASN A 53 14.86 -1.02 4.02
N SER A 54 14.65 -1.57 2.82
CA SER A 54 15.71 -2.29 2.11
C SER A 54 16.86 -1.38 1.69
N PHE A 55 16.56 -0.11 1.35
CA PHE A 55 17.60 0.87 1.06
C PHE A 55 18.33 1.28 2.35
N LEU A 56 17.59 1.67 3.40
CA LEU A 56 18.13 2.14 4.68
C LEU A 56 18.90 1.09 5.47
N PHE A 57 18.32 -0.09 5.68
CA PHE A 57 18.89 -1.14 6.54
C PHE A 57 19.55 -2.28 5.75
N GLY A 58 19.31 -2.34 4.44
CA GLY A 58 20.01 -3.26 3.55
C GLY A 58 21.21 -2.56 2.91
N ARG A 59 20.96 -1.69 1.94
CA ARG A 59 22.01 -1.11 1.10
C ARG A 59 22.99 -0.21 1.88
N LEU A 60 22.50 0.74 2.70
CA LEU A 60 23.40 1.61 3.48
C LEU A 60 24.19 0.83 4.54
N CYS A 61 23.70 -0.32 4.98
CA CYS A 61 24.42 -1.24 5.87
C CYS A 61 25.26 -2.28 5.12
N CYS A 62 25.58 -2.05 3.83
CA CYS A 62 26.39 -2.94 2.99
C CYS A 62 25.82 -4.36 2.81
N ARG A 63 24.49 -4.52 2.88
CA ARG A 63 23.76 -5.78 2.66
C ARG A 63 22.72 -5.66 1.53
N PRO A 64 23.14 -5.40 0.27
CA PRO A 64 22.20 -5.27 -0.84
C PRO A 64 21.56 -6.63 -1.20
N LYS A 65 20.26 -6.62 -1.53
CA LYS A 65 19.58 -7.81 -2.08
C LYS A 65 19.96 -7.99 -3.55
N ALA A 66 20.19 -9.23 -3.97
CA ALA A 66 20.52 -9.57 -5.36
C ALA A 66 19.38 -9.16 -6.32
N GLY A 67 19.74 -8.71 -7.53
CA GLY A 67 18.77 -8.33 -8.57
C GLY A 67 18.11 -6.96 -8.41
N ARG A 68 18.51 -6.14 -7.42
CA ARG A 68 17.91 -4.81 -7.20
C ARG A 68 18.71 -3.68 -7.83
N ASN A 69 18.01 -2.79 -8.52
CA ASN A 69 18.59 -1.63 -9.16
C ASN A 69 18.81 -0.49 -8.14
N VAL A 70 20.07 -0.06 -8.00
CA VAL A 70 20.49 0.98 -7.05
C VAL A 70 19.81 2.32 -7.34
N LEU A 71 19.74 2.69 -8.63
CA LEU A 71 19.17 3.96 -9.06
C LEU A 71 17.68 4.03 -8.72
N PHE A 72 16.96 2.93 -8.93
CA PHE A 72 15.55 2.84 -8.56
C PHE A 72 15.35 2.98 -7.04
N GLU A 73 16.11 2.24 -6.22
CA GLU A 73 15.98 2.33 -4.76
C GLU A 73 16.30 3.72 -4.23
N LEU A 74 17.33 4.38 -4.76
CA LEU A 74 17.70 5.75 -4.39
C LEU A 74 16.63 6.76 -4.77
N LEU A 75 16.16 6.73 -6.03
CA LEU A 75 15.11 7.65 -6.50
C LEU A 75 13.80 7.43 -5.75
N PHE A 76 13.42 6.17 -5.52
CA PHE A 76 12.23 5.83 -4.74
C PHE A 76 12.39 6.27 -3.28
N PHE A 77 13.57 6.12 -2.68
CA PHE A 77 13.84 6.60 -1.33
C PHE A 77 13.76 8.13 -1.23
N LEU A 78 14.34 8.87 -2.19
CA LEU A 78 14.27 10.33 -2.21
C LEU A 78 12.83 10.84 -2.40
N TYR A 79 12.04 10.14 -3.22
CA TYR A 79 10.64 10.45 -3.44
C TYR A 79 9.77 10.06 -2.23
N TYR A 80 9.73 8.78 -1.87
CA TYR A 80 8.79 8.22 -0.90
C TYR A 80 9.29 8.27 0.56
N GLY A 81 10.60 8.36 0.78
CA GLY A 81 11.22 8.38 2.10
C GLY A 81 10.76 9.52 3.01
N PRO A 82 10.65 10.78 2.54
CA PRO A 82 10.09 11.88 3.35
C PRO A 82 8.67 11.58 3.85
N LEU A 83 7.80 11.05 2.99
CA LEU A 83 6.45 10.64 3.38
C LEU A 83 6.50 9.53 4.45
N PHE A 84 7.37 8.53 4.25
CA PHE A 84 7.55 7.43 5.20
C PHE A 84 7.98 7.93 6.59
N LEU A 85 8.87 8.93 6.66
CA LEU A 85 9.27 9.56 7.91
C LEU A 85 8.11 10.29 8.60
N VAL A 86 7.31 11.06 7.84
CA VAL A 86 6.13 11.74 8.37
C VAL A 86 5.13 10.73 8.96
N ILE A 87 4.85 9.64 8.24
CA ILE A 87 3.97 8.57 8.73
C ILE A 87 4.53 7.96 10.03
N ALA A 88 5.83 7.69 10.11
CA ALA A 88 6.45 7.15 11.31
C ALA A 88 6.33 8.10 12.53
N ILE A 89 6.49 9.41 12.32
CA ILE A 89 6.30 10.42 13.36
C ILE A 89 4.84 10.44 13.83
N VAL A 90 3.89 10.47 12.89
CA VAL A 90 2.46 10.44 13.18
C VAL A 90 2.08 9.19 13.97
N MET A 91 2.57 8.01 13.56
CA MET A 91 2.27 6.75 14.26
C MET A 91 2.81 6.76 15.69
N LYS A 92 4.01 7.31 15.91
CA LYS A 92 4.54 7.51 17.27
C LYS A 92 3.69 8.49 18.09
N LEU A 93 3.21 9.57 17.48
CA LEU A 93 2.36 10.55 18.16
C LEU A 93 1.00 9.95 18.55
N LEU A 94 0.39 9.18 17.65
CA LEU A 94 -0.86 8.45 17.94
C LEU A 94 -0.67 7.39 19.02
N ALA A 95 0.49 6.73 19.08
CA ALA A 95 0.81 5.79 20.17
C ALA A 95 0.91 6.48 21.55
N LEU A 96 1.22 7.78 21.60
CA LEU A 96 1.24 8.57 22.84
C LEU A 96 -0.17 9.04 23.24
N PHE A 97 -1.10 9.16 22.30
CA PHE A 97 -2.48 9.63 22.52
C PHE A 97 -3.49 8.64 21.94
N PRO A 98 -3.73 7.50 22.63
CA PRO A 98 -4.56 6.42 22.11
C PRO A 98 -6.05 6.78 22.00
N GLU A 99 -6.54 7.73 22.81
CA GLU A 99 -7.92 8.18 22.79
C GLU A 99 -8.07 9.45 21.93
N VAL A 100 -8.32 9.26 20.64
CA VAL A 100 -8.64 10.34 19.70
C VAL A 100 -10.15 10.42 19.46
N PRO A 101 -10.76 11.62 19.51
CA PRO A 101 -12.18 11.78 19.20
C PRO A 101 -12.53 11.27 17.80
N ALA A 102 -13.71 10.67 17.63
CA ALA A 102 -14.14 10.07 16.37
C ALA A 102 -14.10 11.04 15.18
N TRP A 103 -14.49 12.31 15.39
CA TRP A 103 -14.44 13.35 14.36
C TRP A 103 -13.00 13.64 13.92
N PHE A 104 -12.05 13.63 14.86
CA PHE A 104 -10.63 13.86 14.58
C PHE A 104 -10.07 12.68 13.79
N SER A 105 -10.36 11.44 14.21
CA SER A 105 -9.93 10.25 13.47
C SER A 105 -10.47 10.22 12.04
N ALA A 106 -11.73 10.61 11.83
CA ALA A 106 -12.33 10.68 10.49
C ALA A 106 -11.67 11.76 9.62
N ALA A 107 -11.52 12.98 10.14
CA ALA A 107 -10.87 14.07 9.44
C ALA A 107 -9.39 13.76 9.14
N PHE A 108 -8.68 13.15 10.09
CA PHE A 108 -7.30 12.75 9.95
C PHE A 108 -7.12 11.65 8.91
N GLY A 109 -8.02 10.64 8.88
CA GLY A 109 -8.03 9.61 7.85
C GLY A 109 -8.27 10.18 6.45
N ALA A 110 -9.20 11.13 6.30
CA ALA A 110 -9.42 11.83 5.03
C ALA A 110 -8.20 12.63 4.60
N PHE A 111 -7.59 13.37 5.53
CA PHE A 111 -6.36 14.14 5.29
C PHE A 111 -5.20 13.24 4.84
N LEU A 112 -4.94 12.14 5.56
CA LEU A 112 -3.92 11.17 5.19
C LEU A 112 -4.19 10.54 3.82
N THR A 113 -5.45 10.31 3.46
CA THR A 113 -5.83 9.79 2.14
C THR A 113 -5.48 10.79 1.03
N VAL A 114 -5.74 12.08 1.24
CA VAL A 114 -5.37 13.14 0.30
C VAL A 114 -3.85 13.26 0.19
N VAL A 115 -3.13 13.24 1.32
CA VAL A 115 -1.67 13.27 1.29
C VAL A 115 -1.13 12.05 0.55
N ALA A 116 -1.61 10.85 0.86
CA ALA A 116 -1.16 9.62 0.20
C ALA A 116 -1.45 9.61 -1.30
N SER A 117 -2.59 10.15 -1.74
CA SER A 117 -2.95 10.19 -3.16
C SER A 117 -1.97 11.01 -4.00
N ILE A 118 -1.38 12.07 -3.43
CA ILE A 118 -0.33 12.87 -4.08
C ILE A 118 0.89 12.02 -4.44
N TRP A 119 1.20 10.99 -3.64
CA TRP A 119 2.36 10.12 -3.85
C TRP A 119 2.02 8.84 -4.63
N ILE A 120 0.79 8.33 -4.49
CA ILE A 120 0.34 7.10 -5.14
C ILE A 120 -0.06 7.34 -6.59
N ILE A 121 -0.86 8.39 -6.86
CA ILE A 121 -1.46 8.63 -8.17
C ILE A 121 -0.41 8.81 -9.28
N PRO A 122 0.67 9.62 -9.11
CA PRO A 122 1.65 9.80 -10.18
C PRO A 122 2.35 8.49 -10.58
N ILE A 123 2.67 7.64 -9.59
CA ILE A 123 3.29 6.34 -9.87
C ILE A 123 2.26 5.40 -10.52
N GLY A 124 1.01 5.42 -10.06
CA GLY A 124 -0.08 4.68 -10.69
C GLY A 124 -0.26 5.05 -12.16
N LEU A 125 -0.33 6.34 -12.47
CA LEU A 125 -0.43 6.85 -13.84
C LEU A 125 0.79 6.49 -14.68
N LEU A 126 2.01 6.67 -14.14
CA LEU A 126 3.23 6.27 -14.83
C LEU A 126 3.24 4.78 -15.15
N SER A 127 2.78 3.93 -14.22
CA SER A 127 2.67 2.49 -14.44
C SER A 127 1.66 2.13 -15.53
N ALA A 128 0.51 2.80 -15.56
CA ALA A 128 -0.52 2.59 -16.58
C ALA A 128 -0.03 2.98 -17.99
N VAL A 129 0.74 4.07 -18.09
CA VAL A 129 1.32 4.52 -19.37
C VAL A 129 2.45 3.60 -19.83
N THR A 130 3.31 3.14 -18.91
CA THR A 130 4.49 2.34 -19.25
C THR A 130 4.19 0.85 -19.44
N LYS A 131 3.10 0.35 -18.86
CA LYS A 131 2.65 -1.04 -18.97
C LYS A 131 1.14 -1.08 -19.25
N PRO A 132 0.72 -0.73 -20.49
CA PRO A 132 -0.70 -0.69 -20.85
C PRO A 132 -1.35 -2.08 -20.86
N CYS A 133 -0.56 -3.14 -21.07
CA CYS A 133 -1.04 -4.51 -21.01
C CYS A 133 -0.67 -5.14 -19.67
N HIS A 134 -1.69 -5.47 -18.86
CA HIS A 134 -1.50 -6.31 -17.69
C HIS A 134 -1.41 -7.78 -18.15
N PRO A 135 -0.40 -8.54 -17.70
CA PRO A 135 -0.40 -9.98 -17.91
C PRO A 135 -1.61 -10.59 -17.21
N GLU A 136 -2.28 -11.52 -17.87
CA GLU A 136 -3.30 -12.37 -17.25
C GLU A 136 -2.67 -13.06 -16.04
N TYR A 137 -3.27 -12.92 -14.86
CA TYR A 137 -2.84 -13.62 -13.65
C TYR A 137 -3.31 -15.07 -13.75
N THR A 138 -2.62 -15.88 -14.54
CA THR A 138 -2.76 -17.33 -14.45
C THR A 138 -2.16 -17.76 -13.11
N ASN A 139 -3.00 -18.32 -12.24
CA ASN A 139 -2.62 -18.96 -10.98
C ASN A 139 -1.63 -20.11 -11.27
N THR A 140 -0.37 -19.79 -11.50
CA THR A 140 0.69 -20.78 -11.53
C THR A 140 1.22 -20.86 -10.10
N PRO A 141 0.97 -21.95 -9.36
CA PRO A 141 1.56 -22.09 -8.03
C PRO A 141 3.08 -21.97 -8.15
N ALA A 142 3.68 -21.10 -7.35
CA ALA A 142 5.12 -21.03 -7.24
C ALA A 142 5.63 -22.38 -6.74
N LEU A 143 6.40 -23.07 -7.58
CA LEU A 143 7.16 -24.28 -7.23
C LEU A 143 8.35 -23.91 -6.33
#